data_AF-A0A952I533-F1
#
_entry.id   AF-A0A952I533-F1
#
_cell.length_a   1.000
_cell.length_b   1.000
_cell.length_c   1.000
_cell.angle_alpha   90.00
_cell.angle_beta   90.00
_cell.angle_gamma   90.00
#
_symmetry.space_group_name_H-M   'P 1'
#
loop_
_entity.id
_entity.type
_entity.pdbx_description
1 polymer ?
#
loop_
_entity_poly.entity_id
_entity_poly.type
_entity_poly.pdbx_seq_one_letter_code
_entity_poly.pdbx_strand_id
1 'polypeptide(L)'
;MQQYPRNNLITGCGYFFRGARLIWHPLLRPYLLVPLLVNAVLFVVLTTWLLRFWGGLDSDEITHNAWLKPLVSILFATIGLLVLIVYGFSFNLITNIIAAPFYGKLAEKAEQVLTGKTPPPEPLSRMIPRVIVREFQKLFYFISRGVLVLLIVMVIGMVPVANILAPLVGLLWAMWCMSIQYSDYQA
;
A
#
# COMPACT_ATOMS: atom_id res chain seq x y z
N MET A 1 -3.60 -17.65 33.38
CA MET A 1 -2.75 -16.46 33.18
C MET A 1 -2.10 -16.58 31.81
N GLN A 2 -2.63 -15.88 30.79
CA GLN A 2 -1.99 -15.87 29.47
C GLN A 2 -0.67 -15.13 29.61
N GLN A 3 0.46 -15.85 29.52
CA GLN A 3 1.77 -15.24 29.42
C GLN A 3 1.80 -14.42 28.12
N TYR A 4 1.82 -13.10 28.25
CA TYR A 4 2.16 -12.24 27.12
C TYR A 4 3.54 -12.69 26.62
N PRO A 5 3.67 -13.11 25.35
CA PRO A 5 4.95 -13.54 24.82
C PRO A 5 5.95 -12.39 24.93
N ARG A 6 7.19 -12.69 25.35
CA ARG A 6 8.27 -11.71 25.41
C ARG A 6 8.42 -11.02 24.05
N ASN A 7 8.41 -9.68 24.05
CA ASN A 7 8.52 -8.88 22.84
C ASN A 7 9.97 -8.87 22.32
N ASN A 8 10.33 -9.89 21.53
CA ASN A 8 11.63 -9.99 20.85
C ASN A 8 11.45 -10.08 19.31
N LEU A 9 12.51 -9.82 18.54
CA LEU A 9 12.46 -9.86 17.07
C LEU A 9 11.97 -11.21 16.52
N ILE A 10 12.43 -12.31 17.11
CA ILE A 10 12.06 -13.68 16.70
C ILE A 10 10.56 -13.94 16.91
N THR A 11 10.01 -13.48 18.04
CA THR A 11 8.56 -13.57 18.29
C THR A 11 7.76 -12.67 17.35
N GLY A 12 8.29 -11.48 17.01
CA GLY A 12 7.72 -10.58 16.01
C GLY A 12 7.56 -11.24 14.64
N CYS A 13 8.64 -11.78 14.09
CA CYS A 13 8.58 -12.54 12.84
C CYS A 13 7.66 -13.77 12.94
N GLY A 14 7.60 -14.43 14.10
CA GLY A 14 6.69 -15.54 14.37
C GLY A 14 5.21 -15.19 14.20
N TYR A 15 4.80 -13.95 14.50
CA TYR A 15 3.42 -13.50 14.29
C TYR A 15 3.02 -13.45 12.82
N PHE A 16 3.93 -13.08 11.93
CA PHE A 16 3.67 -13.09 10.49
C PHE A 16 3.28 -14.49 10.01
N PHE A 17 4.06 -15.51 10.38
CA PHE A 17 3.76 -16.90 10.00
C PHE A 17 2.49 -17.44 10.66
N ARG A 18 2.21 -17.06 11.92
CA ARG A 18 0.94 -17.40 12.58
C ARG A 18 -0.25 -16.78 11.87
N GLY A 19 -0.15 -15.50 11.48
CA GLY A 19 -1.15 -14.80 10.68
C GLY A 19 -1.37 -15.46 9.32
N ALA A 20 -0.29 -15.82 8.63
CA ALA A 20 -0.35 -16.53 7.35
C ALA A 20 -1.03 -17.92 7.44
N ARG A 21 -0.96 -18.59 8.59
CA ARG A 21 -1.74 -19.81 8.84
C ARG A 21 -3.19 -19.49 9.19
N LEU A 22 -3.43 -18.43 9.96
CA LEU A 22 -4.75 -18.02 10.44
C LEU A 22 -5.68 -17.60 9.30
N ILE A 23 -5.18 -16.92 8.26
CA ILE A 23 -6.00 -16.47 7.11
C ILE A 23 -6.73 -17.60 6.38
N TRP A 24 -6.29 -18.86 6.51
CA TRP A 24 -6.94 -20.03 5.92
C TRP A 24 -8.21 -20.46 6.66
N HIS A 25 -8.45 -19.92 7.85
CA HIS A 25 -9.62 -20.20 8.67
C HIS A 25 -10.90 -19.79 7.93
N PRO A 26 -11.93 -20.66 7.85
CA PRO A 26 -13.12 -20.44 7.02
C PRO A 26 -13.88 -19.16 7.37
N LEU A 27 -13.89 -18.76 8.65
CA LEU A 27 -14.55 -17.52 9.11
C LEU A 27 -13.89 -16.23 8.59
N LEU A 28 -12.63 -16.28 8.15
CA LEU A 28 -11.88 -15.11 7.69
C LEU A 28 -11.89 -14.95 6.16
N ARG A 29 -12.14 -16.03 5.41
CA ARG A 29 -12.08 -16.04 3.94
C ARG A 29 -12.94 -14.97 3.26
N PRO A 30 -14.21 -14.71 3.68
CA PRO A 30 -15.01 -13.68 3.03
C PRO A 30 -14.39 -12.29 3.14
N TYR A 31 -13.77 -11.97 4.28
CA TYR A 31 -13.14 -10.68 4.54
C TYR A 31 -11.82 -10.47 3.78
N LEU A 32 -11.22 -11.54 3.26
CA LEU A 32 -10.09 -11.50 2.33
C LEU A 32 -10.54 -11.43 0.87
N LEU A 33 -11.53 -12.25 0.48
CA LEU A 33 -11.98 -12.37 -0.90
C LEU A 33 -12.73 -11.14 -1.40
N VAL A 34 -13.56 -10.51 -0.56
CA VAL A 34 -14.33 -9.33 -0.98
C VAL A 34 -13.42 -8.17 -1.40
N PRO A 35 -12.46 -7.67 -0.59
CA PRO A 35 -11.56 -6.59 -1.03
C PRO A 35 -10.68 -7.02 -2.22
N LEU A 36 -10.27 -8.29 -2.31
CA LEU A 36 -9.53 -8.80 -3.47
C LEU A 36 -10.35 -8.69 -4.75
N LEU A 37 -11.62 -9.11 -4.72
CA LEU A 37 -12.53 -9.02 -5.87
C LEU A 37 -12.80 -7.57 -6.26
N VAL A 38 -13.03 -6.69 -5.28
CA VAL A 38 -13.21 -5.25 -5.52
C VAL A 38 -11.96 -4.67 -6.19
N ASN A 39 -10.77 -5.01 -5.72
CA ASN A 39 -9.50 -4.57 -6.33
C ASN A 39 -9.32 -5.13 -7.75
N ALA A 40 -9.68 -6.39 -8.00
CA ALA A 40 -9.61 -6.99 -9.33
C ALA A 40 -10.55 -6.30 -10.33
N VAL A 41 -11.80 -6.02 -9.92
CA VAL A 41 -12.76 -5.28 -10.75
C VAL A 41 -12.25 -3.87 -11.03
N LEU A 42 -11.78 -3.16 -10.00
CA LEU A 42 -11.24 -1.82 -10.14
C LEU A 42 -10.02 -1.79 -11.08
N PHE A 43 -9.14 -2.80 -10.97
CA PHE A 43 -7.99 -2.95 -11.85
C PHE A 43 -8.42 -3.10 -13.32
N VAL A 44 -9.36 -4.00 -13.61
CA VAL A 44 -9.86 -4.22 -14.97
C VAL A 44 -10.48 -2.95 -15.53
N VAL A 45 -11.34 -2.27 -14.76
CA VAL A 45 -12.02 -1.05 -15.20
C VAL A 45 -11.02 0.07 -15.48
N LEU A 46 -10.13 0.37 -14.54
CA LEU A 46 -9.18 1.48 -14.68
C LEU A 46 -8.11 1.18 -15.73
N THR A 47 -7.63 -0.05 -15.82
CA THR A 47 -6.64 -0.44 -16.84
C THR A 47 -7.25 -0.38 -18.23
N THR A 48 -8.49 -0.86 -18.41
CA THR A 48 -9.17 -0.79 -19.71
C THR A 48 -9.39 0.68 -20.11
N TRP A 49 -9.77 1.54 -19.17
CA TRP A 49 -9.91 2.97 -19.42
C TRP A 49 -8.58 3.61 -19.81
N LEU A 50 -7.49 3.31 -19.09
CA LEU A 50 -6.15 3.82 -19.39
C LEU A 50 -5.66 3.36 -20.77
N LEU A 51 -5.83 2.09 -21.11
CA LEU A 51 -5.41 1.54 -22.40
C LEU A 51 -6.19 2.17 -23.56
N ARG A 52 -7.48 2.44 -23.38
CA ARG A 52 -8.30 3.15 -24.38
C ARG A 52 -7.86 4.61 -24.53
N PHE A 53 -7.62 5.29 -23.40
CA PHE A 53 -7.13 6.66 -23.40
C PHE A 53 -5.78 6.77 -24.10
N TRP A 54 -4.82 5.92 -23.74
CA TRP A 54 -3.48 5.92 -24.33
C TRP A 54 -3.47 5.44 -25.77
N GLY A 55 -4.24 4.40 -26.10
CA GLY A 55 -4.34 3.87 -27.47
C GLY A 55 -5.06 4.80 -28.44
N GLY A 56 -5.76 5.83 -27.95
CA GLY A 56 -6.30 6.91 -28.77
C GLY A 56 -5.31 8.07 -29.02
N LEU A 57 -4.10 7.99 -28.46
CA LEU A 57 -3.04 8.98 -28.69
C LEU A 57 -2.01 8.39 -29.65
N ASP A 58 -1.67 9.15 -30.69
CA ASP A 58 -0.60 8.80 -31.61
C ASP A 58 0.49 9.88 -31.62
N SER A 59 1.74 9.44 -31.39
CA SER A 59 2.90 10.33 -31.46
C SER A 59 3.16 10.86 -32.88
N ASP A 60 2.71 10.16 -33.93
CA ASP A 60 2.87 10.59 -35.31
C ASP A 60 1.91 11.74 -35.70
N GLU A 61 0.78 11.88 -35.00
CA GLU A 61 -0.14 13.01 -35.18
C GLU A 61 0.42 14.32 -34.59
N ILE A 62 1.34 14.22 -33.63
CA ILE A 62 1.91 15.38 -32.93
C ILE A 62 2.87 16.17 -33.83
N THR A 63 3.61 15.51 -34.72
CA THR A 63 4.50 16.20 -35.66
C THR A 63 4.64 15.50 -37.00
N HIS A 64 4.50 16.28 -38.07
CA HIS A 64 4.71 15.81 -39.44
C HIS A 64 6.18 16.00 -39.89
N ASN A 65 7.01 16.70 -39.11
CA ASN A 65 8.40 16.96 -39.47
C ASN A 65 9.28 15.75 -39.16
N ALA A 66 9.85 15.14 -40.19
CA ALA A 66 10.67 13.93 -40.09
C ALA A 66 11.87 14.05 -39.13
N TRP A 67 12.47 15.25 -39.01
CA TRP A 67 13.59 15.47 -38.08
C TRP A 67 13.16 15.50 -36.61
N LEU A 68 11.91 15.88 -36.32
CA LEU A 68 11.37 15.96 -34.95
C LEU A 68 10.74 14.65 -34.47
N LYS A 69 10.32 13.77 -35.39
CA LYS A 69 9.72 12.46 -35.07
C LYS A 69 10.48 11.64 -34.01
N PRO A 70 11.82 11.43 -34.09
CA PRO A 70 12.51 10.64 -33.08
C PRO A 70 12.45 11.28 -31.68
N LEU A 71 12.56 12.61 -31.59
CA LEU A 71 12.47 13.34 -30.31
C LEU A 71 11.07 13.23 -29.69
N VAL A 72 10.02 13.40 -30.52
CA VAL A 72 8.62 13.28 -30.09
C VAL A 72 8.32 11.86 -29.61
N SER A 73 8.83 10.84 -30.30
CA SER A 73 8.67 9.44 -29.89
C SER A 73 9.27 9.16 -28.51
N ILE A 74 10.48 9.66 -28.23
CA ILE A 74 11.14 9.53 -26.92
C ILE A 74 10.34 10.25 -25.83
N LEU A 75 9.88 11.48 -26.09
CA LEU A 75 9.06 12.24 -25.15
C LEU A 75 7.73 11.55 -24.87
N PHE A 76 7.06 11.02 -25.90
CA PHE A 76 5.81 10.28 -25.76
C PHE A 76 5.99 9.03 -24.90
N ALA A 77 7.05 8.24 -25.14
CA ALA A 77 7.39 7.09 -24.30
C ALA A 77 7.69 7.49 -22.85
N THR A 78 8.41 8.60 -22.64
CA THR A 78 8.73 9.13 -21.31
C THR A 78 7.48 9.56 -20.54
N ILE A 79 6.58 10.27 -21.22
CA ILE A 79 5.28 10.65 -20.65
C ILE A 79 4.45 9.41 -20.34
N GLY A 80 4.44 8.41 -21.23
CA GLY A 80 3.76 7.14 -20.99
C GLY A 80 4.26 6.43 -19.74
N LEU A 81 5.58 6.40 -19.55
CA LEU A 81 6.18 5.86 -18.33
C LEU A 81 5.76 6.64 -17.08
N LEU A 82 5.78 7.98 -17.12
CA LEU A 82 5.30 8.82 -16.01
C LEU A 82 3.82 8.56 -15.69
N VAL A 83 2.98 8.45 -16.72
CA VAL A 83 1.56 8.11 -16.57
C VAL A 83 1.39 6.75 -15.91
N LEU A 84 2.17 5.73 -16.32
CA LEU A 84 2.14 4.40 -15.69
C LEU A 84 2.57 4.44 -14.22
N ILE A 85 3.60 5.24 -13.89
CA ILE A 85 4.05 5.43 -12.51
C ILE A 85 2.94 6.07 -11.67
N VAL A 86 2.38 7.19 -12.12
CA VAL A 86 1.28 7.88 -11.43
C VAL A 86 0.07 6.96 -11.29
N TYR A 87 -0.31 6.26 -12.36
CA TYR A 87 -1.38 5.27 -12.35
C TYR A 87 -1.14 4.20 -11.28
N GLY A 88 0.05 3.60 -11.23
CA GLY A 88 0.39 2.57 -10.25
C GLY A 88 0.27 3.05 -8.81
N PHE A 89 0.80 4.23 -8.51
CA PHE A 89 0.71 4.82 -7.16
C PHE A 89 -0.72 5.22 -6.79
N SER A 90 -1.46 5.87 -7.70
CA SER A 90 -2.86 6.24 -7.47
C SER A 90 -3.74 5.01 -7.29
N PHE A 91 -3.56 3.98 -8.10
CA PHE A 91 -4.27 2.71 -7.98
C PHE A 91 -4.01 2.04 -6.63
N ASN A 92 -2.74 1.97 -6.22
CA ASN A 92 -2.35 1.41 -4.92
C ASN A 92 -2.98 2.20 -3.75
N LEU A 93 -2.95 3.53 -3.83
CA LEU A 93 -3.57 4.40 -2.82
C LEU A 93 -5.09 4.17 -2.72
N ILE A 94 -5.79 4.17 -3.85
CA ILE A 94 -7.24 4.00 -3.91
C ILE A 94 -7.63 2.61 -3.38
N THR A 95 -6.96 1.55 -3.84
CA THR A 95 -7.25 0.17 -3.40
C THR A 95 -7.01 -0.03 -1.92
N ASN A 96 -5.94 0.56 -1.34
CA ASN A 96 -5.69 0.48 0.10
C ASN A 96 -6.76 1.21 0.92
N ILE A 97 -7.20 2.41 0.49
CA ILE A 97 -8.28 3.15 1.17
C ILE A 97 -9.59 2.36 1.12
N ILE A 98 -9.92 1.76 -0.02
CA ILE A 98 -11.12 0.92 -0.18
C ILE A 98 -11.02 -0.35 0.67
N ALA A 99 -9.83 -0.94 0.80
CA ALA A 99 -9.61 -2.16 1.54
C ALA A 99 -9.58 -1.95 3.07
N ALA A 100 -9.24 -0.76 3.55
CA ALA A 100 -9.04 -0.47 4.96
C ALA A 100 -10.23 -0.87 5.89
N PRO A 101 -11.51 -0.62 5.54
CA PRO A 101 -12.64 -1.08 6.35
C PRO A 101 -12.70 -2.61 6.46
N PHE A 102 -12.34 -3.32 5.39
CA PHE A 102 -12.28 -4.78 5.37
C PHE A 102 -11.14 -5.31 6.23
N TYR A 103 -9.99 -4.64 6.23
CA TYR A 103 -8.86 -4.98 7.11
C TYR A 103 -9.22 -4.80 8.59
N GLY A 104 -9.96 -3.74 8.96
CA GLY A 104 -10.50 -3.59 10.30
C GLY A 104 -11.44 -4.73 10.70
N LYS A 105 -12.39 -5.11 9.83
CA LYS A 105 -13.29 -6.26 10.09
C LYS A 105 -12.55 -7.60 10.14
N LEU A 106 -11.53 -7.77 9.29
CA LEU A 106 -10.69 -8.96 9.32
C LEU A 106 -9.93 -9.07 10.66
N ALA A 107 -9.42 -7.96 11.19
CA ALA A 107 -8.75 -7.91 12.48
C ALA A 107 -9.71 -8.25 13.64
N GLU A 108 -10.92 -7.66 13.67
CA GLU A 108 -11.98 -8.01 14.64
C GLU A 108 -12.28 -9.51 14.62
N LYS A 109 -12.43 -10.10 13.41
CA LYS A 109 -12.74 -11.53 13.26
C LYS A 109 -11.55 -12.42 13.59
N ALA A 110 -10.32 -11.99 13.30
CA ALA A 110 -9.13 -12.71 13.70
C ALA A 110 -9.02 -12.78 15.23
N GLU A 111 -9.32 -11.69 15.93
CA GLU A 111 -9.39 -11.67 17.39
C GLU A 111 -10.49 -12.58 17.93
N GLN A 112 -11.67 -12.61 17.30
CA GLN A 112 -12.75 -13.54 17.66
C GLN A 112 -12.31 -15.00 17.59
N VAL A 113 -11.60 -15.37 16.52
CA VAL A 113 -11.10 -16.74 16.32
C VAL A 113 -10.05 -17.10 17.37
N LEU A 114 -9.20 -16.15 17.78
CA LEU A 114 -8.11 -16.39 18.74
C LEU A 114 -8.56 -16.37 20.20
N THR A 115 -9.53 -15.51 20.55
CA THR A 115 -9.93 -15.26 21.94
C THR A 115 -11.27 -15.92 22.31
N GLY A 116 -12.08 -16.28 21.32
CA GLY A 116 -13.46 -16.73 21.51
C GLY A 116 -14.43 -15.62 21.94
N LYS A 117 -14.00 -14.36 22.03
CA LYS A 117 -14.83 -13.22 22.44
C LYS A 117 -15.24 -12.39 21.24
N THR A 118 -16.52 -12.04 21.16
CA THR A 118 -17.04 -11.13 20.14
C THR A 118 -16.87 -9.67 20.58
N PRO A 119 -16.03 -8.85 19.92
CA PRO A 119 -16.04 -7.40 20.09
C PRO A 119 -17.43 -6.82 19.83
N PRO A 120 -17.76 -5.69 20.50
CA PRO A 120 -19.05 -5.04 20.37
C PRO A 120 -19.32 -4.65 18.90
N PRO A 121 -20.54 -4.88 18.39
CA PRO A 121 -20.86 -4.61 17.00
C PRO A 121 -20.84 -3.09 16.73
N GLU A 122 -19.87 -2.66 15.92
CA GLU A 122 -19.85 -1.29 15.39
C GLU A 122 -20.56 -1.23 14.03
N PRO A 123 -21.53 -0.30 13.85
CA PRO A 123 -22.20 -0.13 12.57
C PRO A 123 -21.24 0.38 11.49
N LEU A 124 -21.37 -0.17 10.29
CA LEU A 124 -20.48 0.13 9.16
C LEU A 124 -20.43 1.64 8.82
N SER A 125 -21.55 2.34 9.02
CA SER A 125 -21.67 3.79 8.81
C SER A 125 -20.78 4.64 9.71
N ARG A 126 -20.46 4.16 10.92
CA ARG A 126 -19.51 4.83 11.84
C ARG A 126 -18.08 4.35 11.61
N MET A 127 -17.92 3.08 11.26
CA MET A 127 -16.62 2.46 11.04
C MET A 127 -15.91 3.02 9.81
N ILE A 128 -16.58 3.07 8.65
CA ILE A 128 -16.00 3.53 7.38
C ILE A 128 -15.33 4.90 7.50
N PRO A 129 -16.02 5.99 7.92
CA PRO A 129 -15.40 7.31 7.96
C PRO A 129 -14.25 7.36 8.96
N ARG A 130 -14.38 6.69 10.11
CA ARG A 130 -13.31 6.63 11.13
C ARG A 130 -12.05 5.95 10.59
N VAL A 131 -12.20 4.82 9.90
CA VAL A 131 -11.07 4.07 9.32
C VAL A 131 -10.42 4.86 8.19
N ILE A 132 -11.21 5.48 7.31
CA ILE A 132 -10.68 6.32 6.23
C ILE A 132 -9.87 7.49 6.80
N VAL A 133 -10.37 8.20 7.82
CA VAL A 133 -9.64 9.29 8.47
C VAL A 133 -8.31 8.79 9.06
N ARG A 134 -8.30 7.61 9.69
CA ARG A 134 -7.05 7.00 10.18
C ARG A 134 -6.08 6.65 9.05
N GLU A 135 -6.53 6.15 7.91
CA GLU A 135 -5.66 5.94 6.75
C GLU A 135 -5.04 7.24 6.24
N PHE A 136 -5.80 8.34 6.20
CA PHE A 136 -5.26 9.65 5.85
C PHE A 136 -4.23 10.15 6.87
N GLN A 137 -4.45 9.93 8.16
CA GLN A 137 -3.47 10.26 9.20
C GLN A 137 -2.17 9.45 9.02
N LYS A 138 -2.27 8.16 8.71
CA LYS A 138 -1.13 7.29 8.41
C LYS A 138 -0.39 7.77 7.16
N LEU A 139 -1.12 8.10 6.09
CA LEU A 139 -0.56 8.64 4.87
C LEU A 139 0.19 9.95 5.13
N PHE A 140 -0.41 10.88 5.90
CA PHE A 140 0.24 12.13 6.27
C PHE A 140 1.50 11.89 7.10
N TYR A 141 1.45 10.96 8.06
CA TYR A 141 2.63 10.56 8.83
C TYR A 141 3.73 9.97 7.93
N PHE A 142 3.39 9.06 7.02
CA PHE A 142 4.34 8.43 6.10
C PHE A 142 4.94 9.41 5.11
N ILE A 143 4.16 10.36 4.59
CA ILE A 143 4.68 11.40 3.69
C ILE A 143 5.59 12.36 4.47
N SER A 144 5.10 12.95 5.55
CA SER A 144 5.85 13.96 6.32
C SER A 144 7.17 13.41 6.88
N ARG A 145 7.14 12.23 7.49
CA ARG A 145 8.35 11.57 8.01
C ARG A 145 9.16 10.90 6.91
N GLY A 146 8.52 10.43 5.86
CA GLY A 146 9.21 9.87 4.68
C GLY A 146 10.07 10.92 3.98
N VAL A 147 9.60 12.17 3.87
CA VAL A 147 10.41 13.28 3.36
C VAL A 147 11.63 13.54 4.25
N LEU A 148 11.47 13.54 5.58
CA LEU A 148 12.60 13.67 6.50
C LEU A 148 13.63 12.54 6.30
N VAL A 149 13.17 11.30 6.23
CA VAL A 149 14.04 10.14 6.00
C VAL A 149 14.71 10.21 4.63
N LEU A 150 13.99 10.64 3.59
CA LEU A 150 14.54 10.83 2.25
C LEU A 150 15.68 11.86 2.26
N LEU A 151 15.52 12.98 2.97
CA LEU A 151 16.57 13.98 3.12
C LEU A 151 17.80 13.40 3.84
N ILE A 152 17.59 12.62 4.90
CA ILE A 152 18.69 11.93 5.60
C ILE A 152 19.41 10.95 4.66
N VAL A 153 18.67 10.13 3.93
CA VAL A 153 19.20 9.17 2.95
C VAL A 153 19.97 9.89 1.84
N MET A 154 19.50 11.04 1.37
CA MET A 154 20.17 11.84 0.35
C MET A 154 21.50 12.40 0.86
N VAL A 155 21.53 12.95 2.08
CA VAL A 155 22.77 13.47 2.70
C VAL A 155 23.79 12.34 2.93
N ILE A 156 23.35 11.20 3.49
CA ILE A 156 24.23 10.04 3.71
C ILE A 156 24.71 9.45 2.37
N GLY A 157 23.85 9.42 1.36
CA GLY A 157 24.13 8.88 0.04
C GLY A 157 25.18 9.69 -0.74
N MET A 158 25.33 10.99 -0.45
CA MET A 158 26.34 11.85 -1.06
C MET A 158 27.75 11.64 -0.48
N VAL A 159 27.86 11.06 0.72
CA VAL A 159 29.16 10.82 1.37
C VAL A 159 29.71 9.47 0.90
N PRO A 160 30.88 9.43 0.22
CA PRO A 160 31.53 8.17 -0.16
C PRO A 160 31.76 7.29 1.06
N VAL A 161 31.67 5.96 0.91
CA VAL A 161 31.73 4.94 1.99
C VAL A 161 30.48 4.91 2.89
N ALA A 162 29.93 6.05 3.30
CA ALA A 162 28.70 6.10 4.12
C ALA A 162 27.43 5.80 3.30
N ASN A 163 27.47 5.95 1.98
CA ASN A 163 26.36 5.62 1.08
C ASN A 163 25.81 4.20 1.21
N ILE A 164 26.59 3.23 1.72
CA ILE A 164 26.14 1.86 2.02
C ILE A 164 25.07 1.84 3.12
N LEU A 165 25.06 2.85 4.01
CA LEU A 165 24.06 2.98 5.07
C LEU A 165 22.72 3.53 4.56
N ALA A 166 22.72 4.26 3.44
CA ALA A 166 21.51 4.85 2.84
C ALA A 166 20.39 3.80 2.59
N PRO A 167 20.65 2.65 1.92
CA PRO A 167 19.63 1.62 1.75
C PRO A 167 19.21 0.95 3.07
N LEU A 168 20.10 0.87 4.08
CA LEU A 168 19.74 0.32 5.40
C LEU A 168 18.75 1.23 6.14
N VAL A 169 18.97 2.55 6.11
CA VAL A 169 18.03 3.52 6.68
C VAL A 169 16.68 3.45 5.96
N GLY A 170 16.69 3.36 4.63
CA GLY A 170 15.47 3.15 3.84
C GLY A 170 14.74 1.87 4.21
N LEU A 171 15.46 0.77 4.43
CA LEU A 171 14.88 -0.50 4.85
C LEU A 171 14.25 -0.41 6.25
N LEU A 172 14.96 0.21 7.21
CA LEU A 172 14.42 0.42 8.57
C LEU A 172 13.13 1.25 8.53
N TRP A 173 13.10 2.29 7.69
CA TRP A 173 11.90 3.09 7.48
C TRP A 173 10.76 2.27 6.88
N ALA A 174 11.03 1.46 5.86
CA ALA A 174 10.02 0.59 5.26
C ALA A 174 9.45 -0.43 6.27
N MET A 175 10.30 -1.03 7.11
CA MET A 175 9.88 -1.94 8.18
C MET A 175 9.00 -1.22 9.21
N TRP A 176 9.36 0.01 9.58
CA TRP A 176 8.59 0.85 10.50
C TRP A 176 7.21 1.19 9.93
N CYS A 177 7.13 1.61 8.68
CA CYS A 177 5.86 1.89 7.99
C CYS A 177 4.94 0.66 7.98
N MET A 178 5.47 -0.52 7.64
CA MET A 178 4.69 -1.75 7.64
C MET A 178 4.19 -2.11 9.05
N SER A 179 5.02 -1.92 10.08
CA SER A 179 4.62 -2.15 11.46
C SER A 179 3.44 -1.26 11.87
N ILE A 180 3.50 0.04 11.56
CA ILE A 180 2.40 0.97 11.85
C ILE A 180 1.14 0.57 11.07
N GLN A 181 1.28 0.31 9.77
CA GLN A 181 0.13 0.07 8.89
C GLN A 181 -0.73 -1.10 9.38
N TYR A 182 -0.09 -2.19 9.81
CA TYR A 182 -0.82 -3.41 10.19
C TYR A 182 -1.14 -3.52 11.69
N SER A 183 -0.35 -2.91 12.57
CA SER A 183 -0.63 -2.97 14.03
C SER A 183 -1.78 -2.06 14.43
N ASP A 184 -2.02 -0.98 13.67
CA ASP A 184 -3.09 0.01 13.95
C ASP A 184 -4.52 -0.54 13.78
N TYR A 185 -4.71 -1.60 12.98
CA TYR A 185 -6.04 -2.19 12.79
C TYR A 185 -6.62 -2.87 14.04
N GLN A 186 -5.77 -3.21 15.02
CA GLN A 186 -6.19 -3.79 16.31
C GLN A 186 -6.36 -2.73 17.42
N ALA A 187 -5.93 -1.49 17.19
CA ALA A 187 -5.90 -0.39 18.17
C ALA A 187 -7.11 0.54 18.08
#